data_AF-A0A6G4VMJ9-F1
#
_entry.id   AF-A0A6G4VMJ9-F1
#
_cell.length_a   1.000
_cell.length_b   1.000
_cell.length_c   1.000
_cell.angle_alpha   90.00
_cell.angle_beta   90.00
_cell.angle_gamma   90.00
#
_symmetry.space_group_name_H-M   'P 1'
#
loop_
_entity.id
_entity.type
_entity.pdbx_description
1 polymer ?
#
loop_
_entity_poly.entity_id
_entity_poly.type
_entity_poly.pdbx_seq_one_letter_code
_entity_poly.pdbx_strand_id
1 'polypeptide(L)'
;MVEDVCRSCGKPLPSRVGRKGRSSVYCSAACRQKAYRERKEPQAAATVQELIGDIGRQVRELVPQPPSVLYSGVTELTSSVGRLRRVARVARDAAKEQAPPQRSVTPTTVTETPRPRLTADEGDFAALVEPHRRELQVHCYRMTGSYDDSEDLVQETFLRAWRARGDFEGRSSVRSWLYRIATNTCLDFQRRTRRRPQKYEPLPGMNHGRAEPPARITWLQPYPDEDLPSREQEPDAAAVSRETMELVFLAAIQHLPPRQRAVLILRDVLDLPAADTAEILDMTVASVNSALQRARPTLRTHLPRHRTDWTPAAEPSERERAVLKRYMAAAEHVDVDEMAALLSEDVKLTMPPNPYWFVGRDTFLEFVTQSLDPASPMFLGDWRHLPARANGQLAAGGYVRRPGTTVYRAQVLDVLRIKGDEIVEITSFEPHLFPAFGLPLRL
;
A
#
# COMPACT_ATOMS: atom_id res chain seq x y z
N MET A 1 -2.47 4.20 50.25
CA MET A 1 -3.56 4.22 49.26
C MET A 1 -3.42 5.53 48.50
N VAL A 2 -3.10 5.49 47.21
CA VAL A 2 -2.95 6.69 46.38
C VAL A 2 -4.35 7.15 46.00
N GLU A 3 -4.74 8.36 46.39
CA GLU A 3 -6.04 8.93 45.98
C GLU A 3 -5.99 9.22 44.47
N ASP A 4 -6.86 8.56 43.71
CA ASP A 4 -7.05 8.82 42.29
C ASP A 4 -7.61 10.25 42.12
N VAL A 5 -6.84 11.16 41.52
CA VAL A 5 -7.24 12.56 41.29
C VAL A 5 -7.66 12.81 39.83
N CYS A 6 -8.57 13.75 39.64
CA CYS A 6 -9.08 14.14 38.33
C CYS A 6 -8.01 14.86 37.51
N ARG A 7 -7.73 14.36 36.30
CA ARG A 7 -6.74 14.95 35.37
C ARG A 7 -7.05 16.35 34.85
N SER A 8 -8.25 16.88 35.10
CA SER A 8 -8.67 18.22 34.62
C SER A 8 -8.70 19.27 35.72
N CYS A 9 -8.89 18.88 36.99
CA CYS A 9 -9.06 19.83 38.10
C CYS A 9 -8.35 19.43 39.40
N GLY A 10 -7.64 18.30 39.43
CA GLY A 10 -6.90 17.82 40.59
C GLY A 10 -7.76 17.32 41.76
N LYS A 11 -9.10 17.38 41.66
CA LYS A 11 -9.99 16.92 42.74
C LYS A 11 -10.02 15.39 42.87
N PRO A 12 -10.21 14.83 44.07
CA PRO A 12 -10.35 13.39 44.26
C PRO A 12 -11.48 12.80 43.42
N LEU A 13 -11.25 11.63 42.83
CA LEU A 13 -12.24 10.87 42.09
C LEU A 13 -13.15 10.12 43.07
N PRO A 14 -14.47 10.00 42.79
CA PRO A 14 -15.40 9.35 43.70
C PRO A 14 -15.03 7.88 43.95
N SER A 15 -15.15 7.44 45.20
CA SER A 15 -14.69 6.12 45.64
C SER A 15 -15.43 4.97 44.93
N ARG A 16 -14.69 3.89 44.70
CA ARG A 16 -15.06 2.80 43.79
C ARG A 16 -15.83 1.66 44.48
N VAL A 17 -16.74 1.97 45.41
CA VAL A 17 -17.50 0.92 46.09
C VAL A 17 -18.58 0.37 45.15
N GLY A 18 -18.33 -0.80 44.57
CA GLY A 18 -19.35 -1.64 43.92
C GLY A 18 -19.51 -1.57 42.39
N ARG A 19 -18.63 -0.92 41.63
CA ARG A 19 -18.73 -0.86 40.14
C ARG A 19 -17.57 -1.57 39.43
N LYS A 20 -17.86 -2.60 38.62
CA LYS A 20 -16.90 -3.23 37.68
C LYS A 20 -16.93 -2.50 36.33
N GLY A 21 -15.89 -1.73 36.02
CA GLY A 21 -15.72 -0.97 34.76
C GLY A 21 -14.45 -0.09 34.74
N ARG A 22 -14.03 0.39 33.55
CA ARG A 22 -12.87 1.31 33.38
C ARG A 22 -13.04 2.55 34.28
N SER A 23 -11.98 2.92 35.02
CA SER A 23 -12.00 4.07 35.94
C SER A 23 -12.22 5.38 35.17
N SER A 24 -13.14 6.21 35.67
CA SER A 24 -13.30 7.57 35.14
C SER A 24 -12.10 8.40 35.56
N VAL A 25 -11.35 8.92 34.59
CA VAL A 25 -10.19 9.79 34.83
C VAL A 25 -10.59 11.25 35.16
N TYR A 26 -11.90 11.51 35.19
CA TYR A 26 -12.49 12.85 35.39
C TYR A 26 -13.60 12.82 36.44
N CYS A 27 -13.64 13.83 37.32
CA CYS A 27 -14.59 13.90 38.44
C CYS A 27 -16.00 14.35 38.01
N SER A 28 -16.18 14.87 36.81
CA SER A 28 -17.48 15.37 36.32
C SER A 28 -17.56 15.37 34.78
N ALA A 29 -18.78 15.46 34.25
CA ALA A 29 -19.02 15.68 32.82
C ALA A 29 -18.44 17.02 32.35
N ALA A 30 -18.48 18.06 33.20
CA ALA A 30 -17.88 19.36 32.93
C ALA A 30 -16.34 19.28 32.78
N CYS A 31 -15.65 18.53 33.64
CA CYS A 31 -14.21 18.27 33.51
C CYS A 31 -13.87 17.46 32.24
N ARG A 32 -14.75 16.53 31.82
CA ARG A 32 -14.62 15.83 30.53
C ARG A 32 -14.77 16.77 29.35
N GLN A 33 -15.77 17.64 29.36
CA GLN A 33 -15.99 18.63 28.30
C GLN A 33 -14.90 19.70 28.26
N LYS A 34 -14.35 20.11 29.41
CA LYS A 34 -13.20 21.01 29.47
C LYS A 34 -11.95 20.36 28.83
N ALA A 35 -11.61 19.14 29.23
CA ALA A 35 -10.51 18.38 28.63
C ALA A 35 -10.76 17.97 27.16
N TYR A 36 -12.00 18.00 26.69
CA TYR A 36 -12.36 17.82 25.28
C TYR A 36 -12.22 19.13 24.51
N ARG A 37 -12.63 20.27 25.08
CA ARG A 37 -12.45 21.61 24.51
C ARG A 37 -10.97 21.99 24.43
N GLU A 38 -10.17 21.75 25.46
CA GLU A 38 -8.72 21.95 25.44
C GLU A 38 -8.01 21.06 24.41
N ARG A 39 -8.61 19.92 24.02
CA ARG A 39 -8.12 19.06 22.94
C ARG A 39 -8.60 19.47 21.55
N LYS A 40 -9.60 20.35 21.46
CA LYS A 40 -10.29 20.72 20.22
C LYS A 40 -10.21 22.21 19.90
N GLU A 41 -9.72 23.04 20.84
CA GLU A 41 -9.22 24.37 20.52
C GLU A 41 -8.07 24.20 19.53
N PRO A 42 -8.12 24.91 18.39
CA PRO A 42 -7.10 24.80 17.36
C PRO A 42 -5.81 25.40 17.93
N GLN A 43 -4.95 24.53 18.48
CA GLN A 43 -3.53 24.85 18.51
C GLN A 43 -3.14 25.08 17.05
N ALA A 44 -2.64 26.28 16.78
CA ALA A 44 -2.10 26.71 15.51
C ALA A 44 -1.30 25.57 14.86
N ALA A 45 -1.39 25.47 13.53
CA ALA A 45 -0.68 24.50 12.69
C ALA A 45 0.57 23.96 13.38
N ALA A 46 0.50 22.73 13.89
CA ALA A 46 1.60 22.14 14.63
C ALA A 46 2.85 22.28 13.76
N THR A 47 3.82 23.05 14.25
CA THR A 47 5.06 23.30 13.51
C THR A 47 5.76 21.97 13.29
N VAL A 48 6.56 21.86 12.22
CA VAL A 48 7.33 20.64 11.93
C VAL A 48 8.11 20.16 13.17
N GLN A 49 8.63 21.10 13.96
CA GLN A 49 9.31 20.87 15.23
C GLN A 49 8.41 20.21 16.29
N GLU A 50 7.15 20.60 16.41
CA GLU A 50 6.21 19.97 17.34
C GLU A 50 5.85 18.55 16.92
N LEU A 51 5.70 18.32 15.61
CA LEU A 51 5.45 16.98 15.06
C LEU A 51 6.66 16.05 15.25
N ILE A 52 7.89 16.55 15.05
CA ILE A 52 9.13 15.83 15.37
C ILE A 52 9.21 15.53 16.86
N GLY A 53 8.89 16.51 17.72
CA GLY A 53 8.86 16.33 19.16
C GLY A 53 7.84 15.30 19.62
N ASP A 54 6.68 15.25 18.98
CA ASP A 54 5.61 14.29 19.27
C ASP A 54 5.98 12.86 18.87
N ILE A 55 6.56 12.68 17.68
CA ILE A 55 7.14 11.40 17.24
C ILE A 55 8.19 10.92 18.25
N GLY A 56 9.09 11.82 18.67
CA GLY A 56 10.11 11.50 19.66
C GLY A 56 9.55 11.06 21.02
N ARG A 57 8.44 11.66 21.46
CA ARG A 57 7.72 11.23 22.68
C ARG A 57 7.07 9.86 22.48
N GLN A 58 6.34 9.67 21.38
CA GLN A 58 5.66 8.42 21.05
C GLN A 58 6.64 7.23 21.03
N VAL A 59 7.82 7.40 20.42
CA VAL A 59 8.87 6.37 20.42
C VAL A 59 9.32 6.01 21.84
N ARG A 60 9.54 7.01 22.70
CA ARG A 60 9.97 6.79 24.10
C ARG A 60 8.91 6.13 24.97
N GLU A 61 7.63 6.29 24.61
CA GLU A 61 6.49 5.74 25.33
C GLU A 61 6.03 4.36 24.82
N LEU A 62 6.67 3.82 23.76
CA LEU A 62 6.38 2.48 23.27
C LEU A 62 6.75 1.43 24.33
N VAL A 63 5.74 0.67 24.76
CA VAL A 63 5.92 -0.45 25.69
C VAL A 63 5.69 -1.76 24.95
N PRO A 64 6.65 -2.72 24.98
CA PRO A 64 6.58 -3.95 24.19
C PRO A 64 5.51 -4.95 24.67
N GLN A 65 4.96 -4.77 25.87
CA GLN A 65 3.90 -5.60 26.43
C GLN A 65 2.85 -4.73 27.14
N PRO A 66 1.55 -5.06 27.05
CA PRO A 66 0.99 -6.17 26.25
C PRO A 66 1.05 -5.89 24.74
N PRO A 67 0.99 -6.92 23.87
CA PRO A 67 1.19 -6.76 22.43
C PRO A 67 0.17 -5.83 21.77
N SER A 68 -1.06 -5.76 22.33
CA SER A 68 -2.11 -4.86 21.87
C SER A 68 -1.78 -3.38 22.09
N VAL A 69 -1.06 -3.04 23.17
CA VAL A 69 -0.62 -1.67 23.45
C VAL A 69 0.54 -1.29 22.54
N LEU A 70 1.51 -2.20 22.35
CA LEU A 70 2.59 -2.02 21.37
C LEU A 70 2.02 -1.78 19.97
N TYR A 71 1.10 -2.63 19.51
CA TYR A 71 0.49 -2.50 18.19
C TYR A 71 -0.23 -1.16 18.01
N SER A 72 -1.00 -0.72 19.01
CA SER A 72 -1.65 0.60 18.96
C SER A 72 -0.65 1.75 18.94
N GLY A 73 0.41 1.67 19.75
CA GLY A 73 1.45 2.71 19.81
C GLY A 73 2.25 2.80 18.51
N VAL A 74 2.61 1.65 17.92
CA VAL A 74 3.29 1.60 16.62
C VAL A 74 2.40 2.19 15.52
N THR A 75 1.10 1.89 15.54
CA THR A 75 0.15 2.41 14.55
C THR A 75 -0.03 3.92 14.64
N GLU A 76 -0.11 4.46 15.86
CA GLU A 76 -0.15 5.91 16.11
C GLU A 76 1.15 6.59 15.67
N LEU A 77 2.31 5.98 15.98
CA LEU A 77 3.61 6.45 15.56
C LEU A 77 3.74 6.49 14.02
N THR A 78 3.36 5.42 13.33
CA THR A 78 3.36 5.36 11.85
C THR A 78 2.49 6.46 11.25
N SER A 79 1.33 6.74 11.85
CA SER A 79 0.45 7.83 11.41
C SER A 79 1.10 9.20 11.59
N SER A 80 1.81 9.44 12.70
CA SER A 80 2.55 10.68 12.96
C SER A 80 3.74 10.86 12.00
N VAL A 81 4.49 9.79 11.74
CA VAL A 81 5.58 9.78 10.74
C VAL A 81 5.03 10.05 9.33
N GLY A 82 3.88 9.46 8.98
CA GLY A 82 3.18 9.74 7.70
C GLY A 82 2.82 11.22 7.55
N ARG A 83 2.33 11.87 8.62
CA ARG A 83 2.08 13.33 8.60
C ARG A 83 3.37 14.12 8.40
N LEU A 84 4.47 13.74 9.06
CA LEU A 84 5.75 14.43 8.93
C LEU A 84 6.30 14.32 7.50
N ARG A 85 6.20 13.14 6.90
CA ARG A 85 6.53 12.91 5.49
C ARG A 85 5.72 13.82 4.56
N ARG A 86 4.42 13.97 4.79
CA ARG A 86 3.55 14.87 4.00
C ARG A 86 4.01 16.34 4.10
N VAL A 87 4.28 16.83 5.30
CA VAL A 87 4.72 18.23 5.50
C VAL A 87 6.09 18.47 4.87
N ALA A 88 7.04 17.55 5.06
CA ALA A 88 8.36 17.64 4.44
C ALA A 88 8.28 17.66 2.91
N ARG A 89 7.35 16.90 2.33
CA ARG A 89 7.09 16.91 0.89
C ARG A 89 6.51 18.21 0.40
N VAL A 90 5.48 18.75 1.06
CA VAL A 90 4.90 20.07 0.68
C VAL A 90 5.96 21.16 0.72
N ALA A 91 6.83 21.16 1.74
CA ALA A 91 7.94 22.10 1.82
C ALA A 91 8.96 21.93 0.69
N ARG A 92 9.31 20.68 0.33
CA ARG A 92 10.20 20.37 -0.79
C ARG A 92 9.62 20.79 -2.14
N ASP A 93 8.35 20.50 -2.36
CA ASP A 93 7.67 20.76 -3.64
C ASP A 93 7.44 22.29 -3.80
N ALA A 94 7.13 23.02 -2.72
CA ALA A 94 7.08 24.49 -2.72
C ALA A 94 8.46 25.14 -2.96
N ALA A 95 9.54 24.54 -2.42
CA ALA A 95 10.91 25.00 -2.69
C ALA A 95 11.34 24.74 -4.14
N LYS A 96 10.79 23.71 -4.80
CA LYS A 96 11.03 23.41 -6.22
C LYS A 96 10.34 24.39 -7.16
N GLU A 97 9.12 24.84 -6.84
CA GLU A 97 8.42 25.88 -7.63
C GLU A 97 9.11 27.25 -7.58
N GLN A 98 9.93 27.50 -6.55
CA GLN A 98 10.68 28.75 -6.36
C GLN A 98 12.11 28.67 -6.91
N ALA A 99 12.56 27.52 -7.42
CA ALA A 99 13.90 27.34 -7.95
C ALA A 99 13.99 27.80 -9.43
N PRO A 100 15.01 28.60 -9.82
CA PRO A 100 15.21 28.98 -11.21
C PRO A 100 15.54 27.75 -12.09
N PRO A 101 15.19 27.76 -13.39
CA PRO A 101 15.38 26.61 -14.27
C PRO A 101 16.87 26.27 -14.39
N GLN A 102 17.24 25.06 -13.96
CA GLN A 102 18.61 24.57 -14.07
C GLN A 102 18.91 24.21 -15.53
N ARG A 103 19.99 24.78 -16.07
CA ARG A 103 20.55 24.44 -17.37
C ARG A 103 20.88 22.95 -17.40
N SER A 104 20.36 22.26 -18.41
CA SER A 104 20.69 20.87 -18.74
C SER A 104 22.20 20.74 -18.94
N VAL A 105 22.88 20.09 -17.99
CA VAL A 105 24.27 19.67 -18.15
C VAL A 105 24.25 18.27 -18.76
N THR A 106 24.61 18.17 -20.03
CA THR A 106 24.89 16.91 -20.71
C THR A 106 26.03 16.21 -19.97
N PRO A 107 25.92 14.91 -19.60
CA PRO A 107 27.02 14.24 -18.92
C PRO A 107 28.16 13.98 -19.93
N THR A 108 29.32 14.54 -19.62
CA THR A 108 30.59 14.28 -20.31
C THR A 108 31.03 12.83 -20.09
N THR A 109 31.63 12.26 -21.14
CA THR A 109 32.17 10.91 -21.30
C THR A 109 32.90 10.36 -20.08
N VAL A 110 32.52 9.14 -19.68
CA VAL A 110 33.11 8.38 -18.56
C VAL A 110 34.56 8.04 -18.87
N THR A 111 35.48 8.59 -18.09
CA THR A 111 36.84 8.05 -17.94
C THR A 111 36.81 7.11 -16.74
N GLU A 112 37.26 5.87 -16.94
CA GLU A 112 37.28 4.79 -15.94
C GLU A 112 37.96 5.25 -14.65
N THR A 113 37.16 5.39 -13.59
CA THR A 113 37.63 5.58 -12.22
C THR A 113 37.73 4.20 -11.55
N PRO A 114 38.77 3.88 -10.75
CA PRO A 114 38.88 2.60 -10.08
C PRO A 114 37.65 2.33 -9.20
N ARG A 115 36.97 1.19 -9.43
CA ARG A 115 35.76 0.81 -8.70
C ARG A 115 36.10 0.50 -7.24
N PRO A 116 35.50 1.18 -6.25
CA PRO A 116 35.88 1.03 -4.84
C PRO A 116 35.46 -0.34 -4.30
N ARG A 117 36.35 -0.99 -3.53
CA ARG A 117 35.96 -2.06 -2.60
C ARG A 117 35.08 -1.44 -1.51
N LEU A 118 33.94 -2.04 -1.20
CA LEU A 118 33.03 -1.56 -0.16
C LEU A 118 33.54 -1.96 1.23
N THR A 119 34.66 -1.38 1.67
CA THR A 119 35.11 -1.41 3.07
C THR A 119 34.46 -0.31 3.91
N ALA A 120 33.35 0.25 3.41
CA ALA A 120 32.67 1.44 3.92
C ALA A 120 32.27 1.34 5.40
N ASP A 121 32.43 2.46 6.12
CA ASP A 121 31.78 2.75 7.40
C ASP A 121 30.24 2.72 7.24
N GLU A 122 29.49 2.60 8.34
CA GLU A 122 28.02 2.50 8.33
C GLU A 122 27.35 3.63 7.54
N GLY A 123 27.86 4.86 7.68
CA GLY A 123 27.35 6.04 6.98
C GLY A 123 27.55 5.99 5.46
N ASP A 124 28.71 5.52 5.01
CA ASP A 124 29.06 5.43 3.59
C ASP A 124 28.24 4.34 2.88
N PHE A 125 27.99 3.21 3.56
CA PHE A 125 27.14 2.15 3.01
C PHE A 125 25.68 2.58 2.88
N ALA A 126 25.14 3.27 3.89
CA ALA A 126 23.78 3.78 3.84
C ALA A 126 23.58 4.74 2.65
N ALA A 127 24.53 5.65 2.42
CA ALA A 127 24.51 6.57 1.28
C ALA A 127 24.52 5.86 -0.08
N LEU A 128 25.14 4.68 -0.16
CA LEU A 128 25.19 3.86 -1.37
C LEU A 128 23.91 3.07 -1.65
N VAL A 129 23.24 2.55 -0.62
CA VAL A 129 22.08 1.65 -0.81
C VAL A 129 20.72 2.34 -0.73
N GLU A 130 20.62 3.41 0.06
CA GLU A 130 19.35 4.12 0.29
C GLU A 130 18.73 4.71 -1.00
N PRO A 131 19.50 5.22 -1.98
CA PRO A 131 18.96 5.64 -3.27
C PRO A 131 18.21 4.52 -4.01
N HIS A 132 18.60 3.26 -3.79
CA HIS A 132 18.01 2.08 -4.43
C HIS A 132 16.80 1.50 -3.66
N ARG A 133 16.47 2.02 -2.47
CA ARG A 133 15.42 1.44 -1.61
C ARG A 133 14.08 1.30 -2.33
N ARG A 134 13.62 2.37 -2.98
CA ARG A 134 12.30 2.40 -3.63
C ARG A 134 12.22 1.43 -4.80
N GLU A 135 13.22 1.44 -5.70
CA GLU A 135 13.23 0.52 -6.85
C GLU A 135 13.33 -0.95 -6.39
N LEU A 136 14.08 -1.22 -5.32
CA LEU A 136 14.18 -2.57 -4.75
C LEU A 136 12.87 -2.98 -4.06
N GLN A 137 12.15 -2.07 -3.42
CA GLN A 137 10.86 -2.37 -2.81
C GLN A 137 9.83 -2.70 -3.88
N VAL A 138 9.78 -1.92 -4.96
CA VAL A 138 8.93 -2.23 -6.12
C VAL A 138 9.29 -3.58 -6.73
N HIS A 139 10.58 -3.91 -6.82
CA HIS A 139 11.03 -5.24 -7.27
C HIS A 139 10.55 -6.37 -6.34
N CYS A 140 10.76 -6.22 -5.03
CA CYS A 140 10.28 -7.16 -4.02
C CYS A 140 8.75 -7.30 -4.05
N TYR A 141 8.04 -6.20 -4.31
CA TYR A 141 6.59 -6.17 -4.44
C TYR A 141 6.12 -6.91 -5.70
N ARG A 142 6.75 -6.70 -6.86
CA ARG A 142 6.45 -7.50 -8.07
C ARG A 142 6.71 -8.98 -7.84
N MET A 143 7.78 -9.29 -7.11
CA MET A 143 8.07 -10.67 -6.74
C MET A 143 6.96 -11.24 -5.86
N THR A 144 6.55 -10.57 -4.79
CA THR A 144 5.70 -11.16 -3.74
C THR A 144 4.20 -10.90 -3.88
N GLY A 145 3.80 -9.77 -4.44
CA GLY A 145 2.43 -9.27 -4.46
C GLY A 145 1.96 -8.63 -3.14
N SER A 146 2.81 -8.51 -2.12
CA SER A 146 2.45 -7.98 -0.80
C SER A 146 3.30 -6.75 -0.47
N TYR A 147 2.65 -5.66 -0.05
CA TYR A 147 3.32 -4.44 0.39
C TYR A 147 4.17 -4.71 1.64
N ASP A 148 3.60 -5.37 2.64
CA ASP A 148 4.29 -5.68 3.90
C ASP A 148 5.50 -6.59 3.66
N ASP A 149 5.31 -7.69 2.90
CA ASP A 149 6.42 -8.58 2.55
C ASP A 149 7.49 -7.82 1.76
N SER A 150 7.11 -6.87 0.90
CA SER A 150 8.09 -6.10 0.12
C SER A 150 8.97 -5.22 1.01
N GLU A 151 8.40 -4.56 2.01
CA GLU A 151 9.14 -3.75 2.99
C GLU A 151 10.12 -4.62 3.78
N ASP A 152 9.65 -5.76 4.30
CA ASP A 152 10.48 -6.69 5.05
C ASP A 152 11.63 -7.25 4.20
N LEU A 153 11.36 -7.57 2.93
CA LEU A 153 12.36 -8.12 2.02
C LEU A 153 13.40 -7.10 1.60
N VAL A 154 13.06 -5.82 1.48
CA VAL A 154 14.07 -4.77 1.25
C VAL A 154 14.97 -4.61 2.48
N GLN A 155 14.40 -4.64 3.68
CA GLN A 155 15.20 -4.59 4.91
C GLN A 155 16.16 -5.77 4.99
N GLU A 156 15.67 -6.99 4.77
CA GLU A 156 16.51 -8.20 4.73
C GLU A 156 17.56 -8.13 3.61
N THR A 157 17.23 -7.55 2.46
CA THR A 157 18.18 -7.32 1.35
C THR A 157 19.33 -6.43 1.81
N PHE A 158 19.05 -5.31 2.48
CA PHE A 158 20.09 -4.41 2.99
C PHE A 158 20.91 -5.04 4.10
N LEU A 159 20.31 -5.83 4.99
CA LEU A 159 21.05 -6.59 6.00
C LEU A 159 22.01 -7.61 5.38
N ARG A 160 21.58 -8.32 4.32
CA ARG A 160 22.44 -9.25 3.57
C ARG A 160 23.53 -8.53 2.81
N ALA A 161 23.20 -7.41 2.17
CA ALA A 161 24.16 -6.57 1.46
C ALA A 161 25.21 -6.03 2.43
N TRP A 162 24.81 -5.55 3.61
CA TRP A 162 25.74 -5.11 4.65
C TRP A 162 26.69 -6.23 5.05
N ARG A 163 26.19 -7.45 5.31
CA ARG A 163 27.03 -8.60 5.66
C ARG A 163 28.00 -8.99 4.54
N ALA A 164 27.57 -8.88 3.28
CA ALA A 164 28.35 -9.26 2.09
C ALA A 164 29.21 -8.13 1.51
N ARG A 165 29.25 -6.94 2.14
CA ARG A 165 29.92 -5.75 1.58
C ARG A 165 31.42 -5.96 1.35
N GLY A 166 32.08 -6.70 2.23
CA GLY A 166 33.52 -7.01 2.12
C GLY A 166 33.87 -7.89 0.92
N ASP A 167 32.92 -8.70 0.46
CA ASP A 167 33.08 -9.60 -0.69
C ASP A 167 32.71 -8.94 -2.01
N PHE A 168 32.26 -7.68 -1.99
CA PHE A 168 31.92 -6.96 -3.21
C PHE A 168 33.18 -6.46 -3.93
N GLU A 169 33.58 -7.20 -4.95
CA GLU A 169 34.78 -6.93 -5.74
C GLU A 169 34.60 -5.86 -6.84
N GLY A 170 33.43 -5.22 -6.93
CA GLY A 170 33.17 -4.17 -7.92
C GLY A 170 33.07 -4.66 -9.38
N ARG A 171 32.92 -5.97 -9.61
CA ARG A 171 32.80 -6.52 -10.99
C ARG A 171 31.48 -6.14 -11.67
N SER A 172 30.43 -5.92 -10.89
CA SER A 172 29.12 -5.42 -11.34
C SER A 172 28.80 -4.06 -10.70
N SER A 173 27.75 -3.38 -11.18
CA SER A 173 27.26 -2.17 -10.51
C SER A 173 26.66 -2.49 -9.14
N VAL A 174 26.68 -1.54 -8.20
CA VAL A 174 26.02 -1.68 -6.89
C VAL A 174 24.55 -2.03 -7.06
N ARG A 175 23.88 -1.37 -8.01
CA ARG A 175 22.48 -1.67 -8.40
C ARG A 175 22.30 -3.14 -8.78
N SER A 176 23.07 -3.64 -9.75
CA SER A 176 22.99 -5.05 -10.20
C SER A 176 23.25 -6.03 -9.04
N TRP A 177 24.20 -5.71 -8.17
CA TRP A 177 24.52 -6.51 -7.00
C TRP A 177 23.37 -6.53 -5.98
N LEU A 178 22.71 -5.39 -5.70
CA LEU A 178 21.54 -5.31 -4.83
C LEU A 178 20.35 -6.08 -5.42
N TYR A 179 20.09 -5.96 -6.73
CA TYR A 179 19.03 -6.73 -7.40
C TYR A 179 19.26 -8.24 -7.30
N ARG A 180 20.51 -8.70 -7.37
CA ARG A 180 20.86 -10.11 -7.14
C ARG A 180 20.48 -10.55 -5.72
N ILE A 181 20.84 -9.76 -4.71
CA ILE A 181 20.53 -10.08 -3.32
C ILE A 181 19.00 -10.06 -3.10
N ALA A 182 18.31 -9.02 -3.57
CA ALA A 182 16.87 -8.87 -3.43
C ALA A 182 16.10 -10.01 -4.09
N THR A 183 16.47 -10.37 -5.33
CA THR A 183 15.81 -11.44 -6.08
C THR A 183 15.98 -12.78 -5.36
N ASN A 184 17.19 -13.11 -4.91
CA ASN A 184 17.44 -14.34 -4.16
C ASN A 184 16.70 -14.37 -2.82
N THR A 185 16.61 -13.23 -2.13
CA THR A 185 15.85 -13.09 -0.88
C THR A 185 14.35 -13.32 -1.11
N CYS A 186 13.79 -12.78 -2.19
CA CYS A 186 12.40 -13.04 -2.60
C CYS A 186 12.16 -14.53 -2.95
N LEU A 187 13.09 -15.14 -3.69
CA LEU A 187 13.00 -16.56 -4.05
C LEU A 187 13.09 -17.47 -2.81
N ASP A 188 13.94 -17.14 -1.84
CA ASP A 188 14.01 -17.82 -0.54
C ASP A 188 12.68 -17.74 0.19
N PHE A 189 12.13 -16.52 0.30
CA PHE A 189 10.85 -16.27 0.95
C PHE A 189 9.72 -17.08 0.32
N GLN A 190 9.61 -17.07 -1.02
CA GLN A 190 8.58 -17.81 -1.75
C GLN A 190 8.73 -19.34 -1.63
N ARG A 191 9.97 -19.84 -1.55
CA ARG A 191 10.23 -21.27 -1.30
C ARG A 191 9.74 -21.71 0.08
N ARG A 192 9.81 -20.83 1.08
CA ARG A 192 9.34 -21.09 2.45
C ARG A 192 7.82 -20.98 2.56
N THR A 193 7.22 -19.94 1.98
CA THR A 193 5.77 -19.69 2.12
C THR A 193 4.92 -20.55 1.18
N ARG A 194 5.46 -20.97 0.03
CA ARG A 194 4.82 -21.86 -0.96
C ARG A 194 3.40 -21.43 -1.37
N ARG A 195 3.12 -20.13 -1.34
CA ARG A 195 1.84 -19.54 -1.72
C ARG A 195 1.53 -19.82 -3.19
N ARG A 196 0.27 -20.16 -3.49
CA ARG A 196 -0.22 -20.45 -4.85
C ARG A 196 -1.60 -19.85 -5.06
N PRO A 197 -1.89 -19.25 -6.23
CA PRO A 197 -3.21 -18.70 -6.50
C PRO A 197 -4.26 -19.81 -6.34
N GLN A 198 -5.38 -19.44 -5.72
CA GLN A 198 -6.51 -20.33 -5.49
C GLN A 198 -7.69 -19.86 -6.34
N LYS A 199 -8.74 -20.68 -6.42
CA LYS A 199 -10.03 -20.23 -6.94
C LYS A 199 -10.84 -19.67 -5.76
N TYR A 200 -11.67 -18.68 -6.02
CA TYR A 200 -12.74 -18.39 -5.06
C TYR A 200 -13.73 -19.56 -5.03
N GLU A 201 -14.27 -19.82 -3.85
CA GLU A 201 -15.33 -20.80 -3.65
C GLU A 201 -16.65 -20.04 -3.43
N PRO A 202 -17.80 -20.55 -3.89
CA PRO A 202 -19.10 -19.97 -3.56
C PRO A 202 -19.34 -20.00 -2.04
N LEU A 203 -19.77 -18.86 -1.49
CA LEU A 203 -20.16 -18.73 -0.09
C LEU A 203 -21.63 -19.14 0.08
N PRO A 204 -21.96 -19.99 1.08
CA PRO A 204 -23.34 -20.40 1.32
C PRO A 204 -24.28 -19.20 1.54
N GLY A 205 -25.42 -19.21 0.85
CA GLY A 205 -26.44 -18.16 0.99
C GLY A 205 -26.11 -16.84 0.30
N MET A 206 -25.06 -16.79 -0.53
CA MET A 206 -24.68 -15.62 -1.30
C MET A 206 -24.78 -15.89 -2.80
N ASN A 207 -25.38 -14.95 -3.53
CA ASN A 207 -25.33 -14.91 -4.98
C ASN A 207 -23.98 -14.34 -5.42
N HIS A 208 -23.25 -15.04 -6.29
CA HIS A 208 -21.95 -14.60 -6.81
C HIS A 208 -21.97 -14.30 -8.32
N GLY A 209 -23.15 -14.36 -8.93
CA GLY A 209 -23.33 -14.31 -10.38
C GLY A 209 -23.09 -15.67 -11.04
N ARG A 210 -23.17 -15.70 -12.38
CA ARG A 210 -23.07 -16.94 -13.18
C ARG A 210 -21.71 -17.15 -13.85
N ALA A 211 -20.83 -16.16 -13.78
CA ALA A 211 -19.51 -16.21 -14.41
C ALA A 211 -18.49 -16.94 -13.52
N GLU A 212 -17.39 -17.41 -14.12
CA GLU A 212 -16.29 -17.98 -13.35
C GLU A 212 -15.60 -16.90 -12.49
N PRO A 213 -15.27 -17.23 -11.22
CA PRO A 213 -14.54 -16.30 -10.38
C PRO A 213 -13.14 -16.01 -10.95
N PRO A 214 -12.62 -14.79 -10.77
CA PRO A 214 -11.20 -14.52 -11.00
C PRO A 214 -10.32 -15.35 -10.04
N ALA A 215 -9.01 -15.35 -10.29
CA ALA A 215 -8.07 -15.99 -9.38
C ALA A 215 -8.04 -15.29 -8.02
N ARG A 216 -8.07 -16.07 -6.93
CA ARG A 216 -7.91 -15.58 -5.55
C ARG A 216 -6.44 -15.63 -5.16
N ILE A 217 -5.88 -14.45 -4.93
CA ILE A 217 -4.50 -14.27 -4.45
C ILE A 217 -4.60 -13.68 -3.06
N THR A 218 -4.63 -14.53 -2.05
CA THR A 218 -4.94 -14.12 -0.67
C THR A 218 -3.90 -13.19 -0.06
N TRP A 219 -2.70 -13.13 -0.62
CA TRP A 219 -1.61 -12.26 -0.15
C TRP A 219 -1.44 -11.01 -1.01
N LEU A 220 -2.29 -10.79 -2.01
CA LEU A 220 -2.24 -9.56 -2.80
C LEU A 220 -2.58 -8.37 -1.89
N GLN A 221 -1.73 -7.36 -1.87
CA GLN A 221 -1.97 -6.11 -1.17
C GLN A 221 -1.77 -4.92 -2.12
N PRO A 222 -2.48 -3.80 -1.89
CA PRO A 222 -2.33 -2.60 -2.67
C PRO A 222 -1.02 -1.89 -2.31
N TYR A 223 -0.41 -1.22 -3.29
CA TYR A 223 0.82 -0.45 -3.14
C TYR A 223 0.52 1.05 -3.29
N PRO A 224 0.94 1.91 -2.34
CA PRO A 224 0.68 3.34 -2.40
C PRO A 224 1.48 4.02 -3.51
N ASP A 225 0.79 4.82 -4.33
CA ASP A 225 1.42 5.53 -5.45
C ASP A 225 2.53 6.50 -5.01
N GLU A 226 2.49 6.96 -3.76
CA GLU A 226 3.48 7.88 -3.20
C GLU A 226 4.87 7.24 -2.99
N ASP A 227 4.90 5.92 -2.82
CA ASP A 227 6.14 5.15 -2.65
C ASP A 227 6.75 4.75 -4.01
N LEU A 228 6.03 4.97 -5.11
CA LEU A 228 6.53 4.72 -6.47
C LEU A 228 7.76 5.58 -6.79
N PRO A 229 8.73 5.05 -7.56
CA PRO A 229 9.80 5.85 -8.16
C PRO A 229 9.21 6.99 -9.00
N SER A 230 9.66 8.23 -8.73
CA SER A 230 9.21 9.39 -9.52
C SER A 230 9.96 9.50 -10.85
N ARG A 231 9.33 10.11 -11.87
CA ARG A 231 9.96 10.36 -13.19
C ARG A 231 11.27 11.15 -13.10
N GLU A 232 11.42 11.98 -12.07
CA GLU A 232 12.63 12.78 -11.83
C GLU A 232 13.78 11.93 -11.26
N GLN A 233 13.46 10.85 -10.53
CA GLN A 233 14.44 9.95 -9.95
C GLN A 233 14.90 8.89 -10.97
N GLU A 234 13.98 8.41 -11.82
CA GLU A 234 14.28 7.40 -12.84
C GLU A 234 13.45 7.64 -14.12
N PRO A 235 13.94 8.46 -15.06
CA PRO A 235 13.18 8.89 -16.24
C PRO A 235 12.71 7.73 -17.13
N ASP A 236 13.58 6.72 -17.32
CA ASP A 236 13.31 5.56 -18.16
C ASP A 236 12.48 4.48 -17.43
N ALA A 237 12.58 4.42 -16.10
CA ALA A 237 11.88 3.39 -15.31
C ALA A 237 10.48 3.80 -14.88
N ALA A 238 10.18 5.10 -14.77
CA ALA A 238 8.91 5.55 -14.20
C ALA A 238 7.67 5.25 -15.08
N ALA A 239 7.81 5.20 -16.40
CA ALA A 239 6.72 4.81 -17.30
C ALA A 239 6.48 3.29 -17.22
N VAL A 240 7.53 2.49 -17.42
CA VAL A 240 7.48 1.02 -17.32
C VAL A 240 7.04 0.57 -15.93
N SER A 241 7.42 1.32 -14.88
CA SER A 241 7.02 1.01 -13.52
C SER A 241 5.53 1.18 -13.29
N ARG A 242 4.86 2.12 -13.96
CA ARG A 242 3.40 2.31 -13.79
C ARG A 242 2.61 1.26 -14.54
N GLU A 243 3.01 0.92 -15.77
CA GLU A 243 2.34 -0.12 -16.55
C GLU A 243 2.39 -1.50 -15.89
N THR A 244 3.48 -1.78 -15.16
CA THR A 244 3.72 -3.10 -14.54
C THR A 244 3.36 -3.13 -13.06
N MET A 245 2.59 -2.13 -12.59
CA MET A 245 2.15 -2.05 -11.20
C MET A 245 0.66 -2.10 -11.02
N GLU A 246 -0.14 -2.17 -12.09
CA GLU A 246 -1.56 -2.47 -11.94
C GLU A 246 -1.79 -3.79 -11.20
N LEU A 247 -2.86 -3.83 -10.42
CA LEU A 247 -3.24 -5.04 -9.68
C LEU A 247 -3.49 -6.23 -10.60
N VAL A 248 -4.04 -6.00 -11.80
CA VAL A 248 -4.29 -7.06 -12.79
C VAL A 248 -2.97 -7.69 -13.26
N PHE A 249 -1.95 -6.87 -13.54
CA PHE A 249 -0.63 -7.38 -13.92
C PHE A 249 0.03 -8.12 -12.76
N LEU A 250 0.01 -7.54 -11.57
CA LEU A 250 0.61 -8.14 -10.38
C LEU A 250 -0.06 -9.46 -10.03
N ALA A 251 -1.38 -9.55 -10.18
CA ALA A 251 -2.13 -10.78 -10.03
C ALA A 251 -1.72 -11.82 -11.07
N ALA A 252 -1.62 -11.44 -12.34
CA ALA A 252 -1.23 -12.36 -13.43
C ALA A 252 0.17 -12.95 -13.21
N ILE A 253 1.16 -12.16 -12.82
CA ILE A 253 2.52 -12.66 -12.55
C ILE A 253 2.56 -13.58 -11.32
N GLN A 254 1.57 -13.53 -10.41
CA GLN A 254 1.49 -14.48 -9.28
C GLN A 254 1.20 -15.92 -9.71
N HIS A 255 0.70 -16.15 -10.93
CA HIS A 255 0.51 -17.50 -11.48
C HIS A 255 1.81 -18.16 -11.95
N LEU A 256 2.88 -17.38 -12.13
CA LEU A 256 4.18 -17.89 -12.55
C LEU A 256 4.90 -18.59 -11.39
N PRO A 257 5.59 -19.72 -11.66
CA PRO A 257 6.58 -20.24 -10.74
C PRO A 257 7.62 -19.16 -10.35
N PRO A 258 8.09 -19.12 -9.09
CA PRO A 258 9.02 -18.10 -8.57
C PRO A 258 10.16 -17.68 -9.51
N ARG A 259 10.89 -18.66 -10.06
CA ARG A 259 12.01 -18.38 -10.98
C ARG A 259 11.56 -17.85 -12.33
N GLN A 260 10.43 -18.31 -12.87
CA GLN A 260 9.89 -17.77 -14.12
C GLN A 260 9.42 -16.33 -13.93
N ARG A 261 8.82 -16.02 -12.77
CA ARG A 261 8.45 -14.65 -12.38
C ARG A 261 9.67 -13.75 -12.29
N ALA A 262 10.74 -14.19 -11.62
CA ALA A 262 11.99 -13.43 -11.53
C ALA A 262 12.58 -13.16 -12.92
N VAL A 263 12.67 -14.18 -13.78
CA VAL A 263 13.13 -14.00 -15.17
C VAL A 263 12.28 -12.99 -15.93
N LEU A 264 10.95 -13.08 -15.82
CA LEU A 264 10.04 -12.15 -16.48
C LEU A 264 10.24 -10.71 -16.00
N ILE A 265 10.34 -10.48 -14.69
CA ILE A 265 10.56 -9.13 -14.14
C ILE A 265 11.92 -8.58 -14.60
N LEU A 266 13.00 -9.36 -14.47
CA LEU A 266 14.33 -8.89 -14.85
C LEU A 266 14.42 -8.59 -16.36
N ARG A 267 13.77 -9.40 -17.21
CA ARG A 267 13.86 -9.29 -18.68
C ARG A 267 12.86 -8.33 -19.32
N ASP A 268 11.58 -8.46 -18.98
CA ASP A 268 10.48 -7.76 -19.65
C ASP A 268 10.02 -6.52 -18.87
N VAL A 269 10.47 -6.32 -17.62
CA VAL A 269 10.13 -5.13 -16.79
C VAL A 269 11.33 -4.24 -16.51
N LEU A 270 12.51 -4.81 -16.26
CA LEU A 270 13.74 -4.05 -15.99
C LEU A 270 14.68 -3.98 -17.21
N ASP A 271 14.31 -4.59 -18.32
CA ASP A 271 15.09 -4.65 -19.57
C ASP A 271 16.54 -5.14 -19.40
N LEU A 272 16.84 -5.91 -18.34
CA LEU A 272 18.19 -6.42 -18.09
C LEU A 272 18.57 -7.47 -19.13
N PRO A 273 19.79 -7.48 -19.69
CA PRO A 273 20.25 -8.51 -20.61
C PRO A 273 20.07 -9.94 -20.07
N ALA A 274 19.94 -10.91 -20.99
CA ALA A 274 19.80 -12.32 -20.62
C ALA A 274 21.05 -12.87 -19.89
N ALA A 275 22.24 -12.34 -20.21
CA ALA A 275 23.49 -12.65 -19.53
C ALA A 275 23.47 -12.20 -18.06
N ASP A 276 23.11 -10.95 -17.81
CA ASP A 276 23.00 -10.38 -16.45
C ASP A 276 21.93 -11.09 -15.64
N THR A 277 20.79 -11.42 -16.26
CA THR A 277 19.72 -12.19 -15.62
C THR A 277 20.19 -13.60 -15.24
N ALA A 278 20.97 -14.24 -16.11
CA ALA A 278 21.56 -15.55 -15.86
C ALA A 278 22.54 -15.51 -14.68
N GLU A 279 23.39 -14.49 -14.60
CA GLU A 279 24.28 -14.26 -13.47
C GLU A 279 23.50 -14.02 -12.16
N ILE A 280 22.48 -13.16 -12.18
CA ILE A 280 21.65 -12.84 -11.02
C ILE A 280 20.96 -14.09 -10.43
N LEU A 281 20.46 -14.96 -11.30
CA LEU A 281 19.64 -16.11 -10.92
C LEU A 281 20.41 -17.42 -10.78
N ASP A 282 21.73 -17.40 -11.02
CA ASP A 282 22.56 -18.61 -11.12
C ASP A 282 21.96 -19.63 -12.09
N MET A 283 21.74 -19.17 -13.33
CA MET A 283 21.13 -19.92 -14.42
C MET A 283 21.98 -19.80 -15.69
N THR A 284 21.79 -20.68 -16.66
CA THR A 284 22.35 -20.47 -18.00
C THR A 284 21.48 -19.49 -18.80
N VAL A 285 22.08 -18.74 -19.74
CA VAL A 285 21.35 -17.85 -20.67
C VAL A 285 20.24 -18.61 -21.41
N ALA A 286 20.51 -19.85 -21.81
CA ALA A 286 19.50 -20.73 -22.42
C ALA A 286 18.32 -20.98 -21.46
N SER A 287 18.58 -21.26 -20.18
CA SER A 287 17.54 -21.48 -19.17
C SER A 287 16.71 -20.22 -18.92
N VAL A 288 17.34 -19.03 -18.93
CA VAL A 288 16.63 -17.75 -18.84
C VAL A 288 15.69 -17.57 -20.03
N ASN A 289 16.17 -17.74 -21.26
CA ASN A 289 15.35 -17.62 -22.46
C ASN A 289 14.18 -18.61 -22.46
N SER A 290 14.42 -19.87 -22.10
CA SER A 290 13.36 -20.87 -21.99
C SER A 290 12.35 -20.57 -20.87
N ALA A 291 12.80 -20.03 -19.73
CA ALA A 291 11.91 -19.62 -18.65
C ALA A 291 11.01 -18.46 -19.08
N LEU A 292 11.57 -17.47 -19.79
CA LEU A 292 10.82 -16.33 -20.32
C LEU A 292 9.79 -16.78 -21.38
N GLN A 293 10.19 -17.69 -22.28
CA GLN A 293 9.29 -18.27 -23.28
C GLN A 293 8.10 -18.99 -22.64
N ARG A 294 8.28 -19.63 -21.48
CA ARG A 294 7.18 -20.26 -20.72
C ARG A 294 6.35 -19.28 -19.91
N ALA A 295 6.95 -18.19 -19.43
CA ALA A 295 6.23 -17.19 -18.63
C ALA A 295 5.20 -16.41 -19.46
N ARG A 296 5.56 -16.03 -20.69
CA ARG A 296 4.70 -15.19 -21.56
C ARG A 296 3.33 -15.82 -21.88
N PRO A 297 3.21 -17.12 -22.22
CA PRO A 297 1.91 -17.78 -22.37
C PRO A 297 1.04 -17.71 -21.11
N THR A 298 1.60 -17.94 -19.93
CA THR A 298 0.85 -17.84 -18.67
C THR A 298 0.30 -16.43 -18.47
N LEU A 299 1.08 -15.38 -18.76
CA LEU A 299 0.56 -14.01 -18.70
C LEU A 299 -0.57 -13.77 -19.70
N ARG A 300 -0.44 -14.26 -20.94
CA ARG A 300 -1.50 -14.13 -21.95
C ARG A 300 -2.81 -14.80 -21.54
N THR A 301 -2.77 -15.83 -20.70
CA THR A 301 -3.96 -16.49 -20.15
C THR A 301 -4.63 -15.65 -19.06
N HIS A 302 -3.85 -14.91 -18.25
CA HIS A 302 -4.35 -14.22 -17.07
C HIS A 302 -4.54 -12.70 -17.24
N LEU A 303 -3.93 -12.10 -18.26
CA LEU A 303 -4.10 -10.69 -18.61
C LEU A 303 -5.26 -10.49 -19.60
N PRO A 304 -5.94 -9.34 -19.57
CA PRO A 304 -6.86 -8.95 -20.62
C PRO A 304 -6.18 -8.91 -22.00
N ARG A 305 -6.98 -9.16 -23.05
CA ARG A 305 -6.48 -9.40 -24.42
C ARG A 305 -5.72 -8.21 -25.01
N HIS A 306 -6.16 -6.99 -24.74
CA HIS A 306 -5.47 -5.78 -25.21
C HIS A 306 -4.65 -5.17 -24.08
N ARG A 307 -3.42 -4.76 -24.37
CA ARG A 307 -2.53 -4.09 -23.41
C ARG A 307 -3.18 -2.84 -22.82
N THR A 308 -3.88 -2.06 -23.65
CA THR A 308 -4.64 -0.87 -23.23
C THR A 308 -5.79 -1.15 -22.26
N ASP A 309 -6.24 -2.40 -22.11
CA ASP A 309 -7.30 -2.76 -21.16
C ASP A 309 -6.78 -2.95 -19.71
N TRP A 310 -5.45 -2.97 -19.52
CA TRP A 310 -4.78 -3.14 -18.22
C TRP A 310 -3.48 -2.32 -18.11
N THR A 311 -3.33 -1.28 -18.93
CA THR A 311 -2.21 -0.34 -18.80
C THR A 311 -2.80 1.04 -18.55
N PRO A 312 -2.48 1.69 -17.43
CA PRO A 312 -3.18 2.91 -17.06
C PRO A 312 -2.57 4.07 -17.84
N ALA A 313 -3.39 5.08 -18.12
CA ALA A 313 -2.87 6.37 -18.54
C ALA A 313 -1.95 6.94 -17.44
N ALA A 314 -0.91 7.69 -17.83
CA ALA A 314 0.11 8.19 -16.90
C ALA A 314 -0.47 9.04 -15.74
N GLU A 315 -1.62 9.68 -15.96
CA GLU A 315 -2.42 10.42 -15.00
C GLU A 315 -3.90 10.05 -15.24
N PRO A 316 -4.69 9.79 -14.18
CA PRO A 316 -6.14 9.63 -14.32
C PRO A 316 -6.75 10.87 -14.95
N SER A 317 -7.53 10.66 -16.01
CA SER A 317 -8.27 11.70 -16.71
C SER A 317 -9.27 12.39 -15.79
N GLU A 318 -9.68 13.61 -16.14
CA GLU A 318 -10.73 14.34 -15.42
C GLU A 318 -12.03 13.53 -15.36
N ARG A 319 -12.31 12.78 -16.42
CA ARG A 319 -13.45 11.86 -16.52
C ARG A 319 -13.38 10.73 -15.49
N GLU A 320 -12.25 10.04 -15.38
CA GLU A 320 -12.05 8.99 -14.36
C GLU A 320 -12.13 9.55 -12.93
N ARG A 321 -11.60 10.76 -12.70
CA ARG A 321 -11.71 11.44 -11.39
C ARG A 321 -13.17 11.80 -11.07
N ALA A 322 -13.96 12.18 -12.06
CA ALA A 322 -15.39 12.42 -11.90
C ALA A 322 -16.14 11.12 -11.55
N VAL A 323 -15.80 10.00 -12.19
CA VAL A 323 -16.34 8.66 -11.85
C VAL A 323 -16.05 8.31 -10.39
N LEU A 324 -14.80 8.47 -9.92
CA LEU A 324 -14.45 8.23 -8.51
C LEU A 324 -15.27 9.12 -7.56
N LYS A 325 -15.43 10.40 -7.87
CA LYS A 325 -16.21 11.34 -7.06
C LYS A 325 -17.68 10.92 -6.97
N ARG A 326 -18.28 10.52 -8.09
CA ARG A 326 -19.66 10.04 -8.16
C ARG A 326 -19.83 8.73 -7.40
N TYR A 327 -18.88 7.79 -7.54
CA TYR A 327 -18.87 6.53 -6.79
C TYR A 327 -18.85 6.76 -5.27
N MET A 328 -17.94 7.62 -4.78
CA MET A 328 -17.88 7.96 -3.36
C MET A 328 -19.19 8.60 -2.88
N ALA A 329 -19.76 9.52 -3.66
CA ALA A 329 -21.02 10.17 -3.32
C ALA A 329 -22.20 9.19 -3.30
N ALA A 330 -22.29 8.28 -4.28
CA ALA A 330 -23.34 7.27 -4.34
C ALA A 330 -23.30 6.34 -3.12
N ALA A 331 -22.12 5.88 -2.74
CA ALA A 331 -21.94 5.05 -1.55
C ALA A 331 -22.25 5.79 -0.24
N GLU A 332 -21.94 7.09 -0.14
CA GLU A 332 -22.25 7.92 1.04
C GLU A 332 -23.75 8.21 1.20
N HIS A 333 -24.47 8.38 0.09
CA HIS A 333 -25.91 8.71 0.10
C HIS A 333 -26.83 7.49 -0.07
N VAL A 334 -26.26 6.29 -0.19
CA VAL A 334 -27.01 5.05 -0.47
C VAL A 334 -27.81 5.18 -1.79
N ASP A 335 -27.20 5.82 -2.78
CA ASP A 335 -27.79 5.99 -4.12
C ASP A 335 -27.50 4.77 -4.98
N VAL A 336 -28.40 3.78 -4.90
CA VAL A 336 -28.26 2.50 -5.61
C VAL A 336 -28.35 2.68 -7.13
N ASP A 337 -29.18 3.62 -7.60
CA ASP A 337 -29.37 3.88 -9.03
C ASP A 337 -28.12 4.52 -9.64
N GLU A 338 -27.55 5.51 -8.96
CA GLU A 338 -26.29 6.12 -9.38
C GLU A 338 -25.13 5.11 -9.32
N MET A 339 -25.08 4.27 -8.27
CA MET A 339 -24.09 3.20 -8.20
C MET A 339 -24.25 2.22 -9.37
N ALA A 340 -25.47 1.84 -9.72
CA ALA A 340 -25.75 0.98 -10.88
C ALA A 340 -25.30 1.62 -12.21
N ALA A 341 -25.49 2.93 -12.37
CA ALA A 341 -25.10 3.69 -13.56
C ALA A 341 -23.58 3.82 -13.73
N LEU A 342 -22.82 3.70 -12.64
CA LEU A 342 -21.35 3.76 -12.65
C LEU A 342 -20.69 2.41 -12.90
N LEU A 343 -21.42 1.29 -12.85
CA LEU A 343 -20.87 -0.06 -12.93
C LEU A 343 -21.16 -0.69 -14.29
N SER A 344 -20.16 -1.35 -14.87
CA SER A 344 -20.40 -2.19 -16.06
C SER A 344 -21.30 -3.37 -15.71
N GLU A 345 -22.03 -3.89 -16.70
CA GLU A 345 -22.92 -5.04 -16.52
C GLU A 345 -22.18 -6.26 -15.95
N ASP A 346 -20.93 -6.45 -16.34
CA ASP A 346 -20.04 -7.55 -15.96
C ASP A 346 -19.02 -7.20 -14.86
N VAL A 347 -19.28 -6.15 -14.08
CA VAL A 347 -18.35 -5.68 -13.03
C VAL A 347 -17.91 -6.81 -12.11
N LYS A 348 -16.62 -6.80 -11.77
CA LYS A 348 -16.02 -7.78 -10.85
C LYS A 348 -15.69 -7.13 -9.52
N LEU A 349 -16.15 -7.71 -8.42
CA LEU A 349 -15.70 -7.36 -7.08
C LEU A 349 -14.90 -8.52 -6.50
N THR A 350 -13.74 -8.24 -5.92
CA THR A 350 -12.96 -9.21 -5.13
C THR A 350 -12.43 -8.55 -3.86
N MET A 351 -12.27 -9.32 -2.79
CA MET A 351 -11.87 -8.75 -1.50
C MET A 351 -10.69 -9.49 -0.83
N PRO A 352 -9.52 -9.71 -1.46
CA PRO A 352 -8.42 -10.45 -0.82
C PRO A 352 -7.95 -9.78 0.50
N PRO A 353 -7.60 -10.54 1.56
CA PRO A 353 -7.64 -12.00 1.68
C PRO A 353 -9.05 -12.58 1.89
N ASN A 354 -10.06 -11.75 2.17
CA ASN A 354 -11.43 -12.18 2.42
C ASN A 354 -12.00 -13.00 1.23
N PRO A 355 -12.89 -13.97 1.51
CA PRO A 355 -13.39 -14.88 0.49
C PRO A 355 -14.50 -14.27 -0.38
N TYR A 356 -14.85 -12.99 -0.20
CA TYR A 356 -15.92 -12.33 -0.94
C TYR A 356 -15.50 -12.02 -2.37
N TRP A 357 -16.37 -12.38 -3.31
CA TRP A 357 -16.23 -12.12 -4.74
C TRP A 357 -17.60 -12.07 -5.39
N PHE A 358 -17.76 -11.27 -6.45
CA PHE A 358 -18.99 -11.17 -7.21
C PHE A 358 -18.69 -10.85 -8.67
N VAL A 359 -19.48 -11.39 -9.59
CA VAL A 359 -19.43 -11.00 -11.00
C VAL A 359 -20.83 -10.62 -11.46
N GLY A 360 -20.98 -9.39 -11.92
CA GLY A 360 -22.22 -8.83 -12.44
C GLY A 360 -22.77 -7.72 -11.56
N ARG A 361 -23.30 -6.68 -12.21
CA ARG A 361 -23.83 -5.48 -11.53
C ARG A 361 -24.94 -5.81 -10.54
N ASP A 362 -25.94 -6.57 -10.94
CA ASP A 362 -27.11 -6.86 -10.08
C ASP A 362 -26.70 -7.63 -8.82
N THR A 363 -25.79 -8.60 -8.98
CA THR A 363 -25.24 -9.37 -7.86
C THR A 363 -24.43 -8.50 -6.91
N PHE A 364 -23.61 -7.59 -7.45
CA PHE A 364 -22.88 -6.62 -6.63
C PHE A 364 -23.84 -5.72 -5.84
N LEU A 365 -24.87 -5.17 -6.48
CA LEU A 365 -25.84 -4.30 -5.84
C LEU A 365 -26.66 -5.03 -4.77
N GLU A 366 -27.01 -6.30 -5.00
CA GLU A 366 -27.67 -7.16 -4.00
C GLU A 366 -26.83 -7.24 -2.71
N PHE A 367 -25.53 -7.49 -2.85
CA PHE A 367 -24.60 -7.55 -1.72
C PHE A 367 -24.44 -6.20 -1.01
N VAL A 368 -24.21 -5.13 -1.76
CA VAL A 368 -23.96 -3.81 -1.18
C VAL A 368 -25.19 -3.25 -0.49
N THR A 369 -26.38 -3.38 -1.09
CA THR A 369 -27.63 -2.85 -0.54
C THR A 369 -27.93 -3.44 0.84
N GLN A 370 -27.64 -4.73 1.04
CA GLN A 370 -27.78 -5.39 2.35
C GLN A 370 -26.90 -4.75 3.43
N SER A 371 -25.75 -4.19 3.08
CA SER A 371 -24.84 -3.53 4.02
C SER A 371 -25.22 -2.08 4.32
N LEU A 372 -26.03 -1.46 3.46
CA LEU A 372 -26.45 -0.07 3.53
C LEU A 372 -27.86 0.12 4.09
N ASP A 373 -28.72 -0.90 4.03
CA ASP A 373 -30.10 -0.85 4.54
C ASP A 373 -30.14 -0.94 6.07
N PRO A 374 -30.64 0.08 6.81
CA PRO A 374 -30.79 0.03 8.28
C PRO A 374 -31.72 -1.07 8.79
N ALA A 375 -32.62 -1.60 7.96
CA ALA A 375 -33.48 -2.72 8.30
C ALA A 375 -32.79 -4.09 8.14
N SER A 376 -31.65 -4.13 7.45
CA SER A 376 -30.90 -5.36 7.22
C SER A 376 -30.09 -5.78 8.45
N PRO A 377 -30.02 -7.08 8.78
CA PRO A 377 -29.11 -7.58 9.81
C PRO A 377 -27.63 -7.39 9.46
N MET A 378 -27.32 -7.09 8.19
CA MET A 378 -25.98 -6.79 7.70
C MET A 378 -25.66 -5.29 7.68
N PHE A 379 -26.56 -4.43 8.19
CA PHE A 379 -26.34 -2.99 8.20
C PHE A 379 -25.02 -2.63 8.88
N LEU A 380 -24.12 -2.02 8.12
CA LEU A 380 -22.81 -1.65 8.63
C LEU A 380 -22.86 -0.30 9.34
N GLY A 381 -23.64 0.66 8.87
CA GLY A 381 -23.72 2.01 9.40
C GLY A 381 -23.59 3.07 8.31
N ASP A 382 -23.34 4.31 8.71
CA ASP A 382 -23.19 5.41 7.76
C ASP A 382 -21.77 5.43 7.17
N TRP A 383 -21.68 5.67 5.87
CA TRP A 383 -20.42 5.66 5.14
C TRP A 383 -19.85 7.06 4.93
N ARG A 384 -18.53 7.13 4.82
CA ARG A 384 -17.77 8.29 4.35
C ARG A 384 -16.54 7.80 3.60
N HIS A 385 -16.17 8.48 2.53
CA HIS A 385 -15.01 8.13 1.71
C HIS A 385 -13.99 9.25 1.65
N LEU A 386 -12.72 8.88 1.50
CA LEU A 386 -11.65 9.79 1.12
C LEU A 386 -10.97 9.25 -0.15
N PRO A 387 -10.60 10.12 -1.11
CA PRO A 387 -9.90 9.69 -2.31
C PRO A 387 -8.49 9.19 -1.97
N ALA A 388 -8.03 8.18 -2.70
CA ALA A 388 -6.70 7.60 -2.59
C ALA A 388 -6.19 7.18 -3.98
N ARG A 389 -4.95 6.71 -4.02
CA ARG A 389 -4.35 6.08 -5.21
C ARG A 389 -3.57 4.84 -4.81
N ALA A 390 -3.72 3.78 -5.58
CA ALA A 390 -3.03 2.52 -5.37
C ALA A 390 -2.65 1.91 -6.71
N ASN A 391 -1.43 1.37 -6.83
CA ASN A 391 -1.02 0.61 -8.00
C ASN A 391 -1.16 1.39 -9.34
N GLY A 392 -1.02 2.72 -9.31
CA GLY A 392 -1.27 3.61 -10.43
C GLY A 392 -2.74 3.94 -10.68
N GLN A 393 -3.67 3.29 -9.97
CA GLN A 393 -5.11 3.36 -10.16
C GLN A 393 -5.80 4.29 -9.13
N LEU A 394 -7.01 4.74 -9.47
CA LEU A 394 -7.87 5.47 -8.54
C LEU A 394 -8.39 4.54 -7.44
N ALA A 395 -8.41 5.02 -6.21
CA ALA A 395 -8.91 4.28 -5.07
C ALA A 395 -9.77 5.15 -4.14
N ALA A 396 -10.61 4.50 -3.33
CA ALA A 396 -11.42 5.13 -2.29
C ALA A 396 -11.18 4.45 -0.93
N GLY A 397 -10.79 5.22 0.08
CA GLY A 397 -10.75 4.76 1.46
C GLY A 397 -12.12 4.95 2.10
N GLY A 398 -12.85 3.87 2.32
CA GLY A 398 -14.16 3.84 2.97
C GLY A 398 -14.06 3.76 4.49
N TYR A 399 -14.90 4.54 5.15
CA TYR A 399 -15.04 4.64 6.59
C TYR A 399 -16.48 4.43 7.00
N VAL A 400 -16.68 3.67 8.08
CA VAL A 400 -18.02 3.39 8.60
C VAL A 400 -18.18 3.97 10.01
N ARG A 401 -19.27 4.70 10.22
CA ARG A 401 -19.80 5.04 11.53
C ARG A 401 -20.87 4.02 11.90
N ARG A 402 -20.52 3.10 12.81
CA ARG A 402 -21.45 2.04 13.27
C ARG A 402 -22.65 2.64 14.02
N PRO A 403 -23.83 2.00 13.97
CA PRO A 403 -25.00 2.43 14.75
C PRO A 403 -24.65 2.64 16.23
N GLY A 404 -25.12 3.74 16.82
CA GLY A 404 -24.83 4.10 18.21
C GLY A 404 -23.42 4.61 18.49
N THR A 405 -22.59 4.81 17.46
CA THR A 405 -21.25 5.40 17.58
C THR A 405 -21.17 6.78 16.92
N THR A 406 -20.18 7.57 17.30
CA THR A 406 -19.99 8.95 16.78
C THR A 406 -18.76 9.10 15.89
N VAL A 407 -18.00 8.03 15.68
CA VAL A 407 -16.69 8.07 15.03
C VAL A 407 -16.71 7.18 13.79
N TYR A 408 -16.25 7.72 12.67
CA TYR A 408 -16.01 6.95 11.46
C TYR A 408 -14.70 6.18 11.59
N ARG A 409 -14.70 4.89 11.30
CA ARG A 409 -13.51 4.02 11.36
C ARG A 409 -13.20 3.48 9.98
N ALA A 410 -11.92 3.43 9.64
CA ALA A 410 -11.46 2.83 8.40
C ALA A 410 -12.01 1.41 8.26
N GLN A 411 -12.58 1.11 7.08
CA GLN A 411 -13.31 -0.13 6.83
C GLN A 411 -12.80 -0.87 5.60
N VAL A 412 -12.49 -0.15 4.50
CA VAL A 412 -12.12 -0.76 3.22
C VAL A 412 -11.32 0.22 2.36
N LEU A 413 -10.34 -0.28 1.61
CA LEU A 413 -9.71 0.45 0.51
C LEU A 413 -10.14 -0.19 -0.81
N ASP A 414 -10.98 0.51 -1.58
CA ASP A 414 -11.44 0.04 -2.88
C ASP A 414 -10.54 0.59 -3.98
N VAL A 415 -9.86 -0.30 -4.71
CA VAL A 415 -9.06 0.05 -5.89
C VAL A 415 -9.88 -0.22 -7.14
N LEU A 416 -10.06 0.82 -7.97
CA LEU A 416 -10.99 0.81 -9.08
C LEU A 416 -10.26 0.65 -10.42
N ARG A 417 -10.77 -0.23 -11.28
CA ARG A 417 -10.45 -0.23 -12.70
C ARG A 417 -11.62 0.39 -13.46
N ILE A 418 -11.35 1.48 -14.17
CA ILE A 418 -12.35 2.27 -14.90
C ILE A 418 -12.07 2.12 -16.38
N LYS A 419 -13.12 1.91 -17.18
CA LYS A 419 -13.07 1.89 -18.65
C LYS A 419 -14.12 2.84 -19.18
N GLY A 420 -13.68 3.96 -19.76
CA GLY A 420 -14.59 5.02 -20.16
C GLY A 420 -15.23 5.68 -18.94
N ASP A 421 -16.55 5.54 -18.77
CA ASP A 421 -17.30 6.04 -17.61
C ASP A 421 -17.69 4.96 -16.60
N GLU A 422 -17.33 3.71 -16.87
CA GLU A 422 -17.80 2.57 -16.10
C GLU A 422 -16.67 1.96 -15.27
N ILE A 423 -17.00 1.63 -14.03
CA ILE A 423 -16.20 0.79 -13.16
C ILE A 423 -16.43 -0.66 -13.59
N VAL A 424 -15.36 -1.28 -14.08
CA VAL A 424 -15.35 -2.65 -14.60
C VAL A 424 -14.80 -3.64 -13.58
N GLU A 425 -14.08 -3.16 -12.57
CA GLU A 425 -13.55 -4.00 -11.49
C GLU A 425 -13.25 -3.18 -10.24
N ILE A 426 -13.54 -3.78 -9.09
CA ILE A 426 -13.26 -3.28 -7.75
C ILE A 426 -12.46 -4.37 -7.02
N THR A 427 -11.26 -4.04 -6.57
CA THR A 427 -10.51 -4.88 -5.63
C THR A 427 -10.46 -4.18 -4.29
N SER A 428 -11.13 -4.76 -3.30
CA SER A 428 -11.27 -4.20 -1.97
C SER A 428 -10.26 -4.83 -1.02
N PHE A 429 -9.55 -3.99 -0.27
CA PHE A 429 -8.57 -4.42 0.71
C PHE A 429 -8.93 -3.96 2.11
N GLU A 430 -8.43 -4.70 3.09
CA GLU A 430 -8.58 -4.35 4.50
C GLU A 430 -7.84 -3.04 4.86
N PRO A 431 -8.30 -2.30 5.87
CA PRO A 431 -7.82 -0.96 6.15
C PRO A 431 -6.47 -0.91 6.88
N HIS A 432 -5.80 -2.04 7.12
CA HIS A 432 -4.53 -2.07 7.87
C HIS A 432 -3.42 -1.24 7.19
N LEU A 433 -3.48 -1.09 5.87
CA LEU A 433 -2.53 -0.28 5.09
C LEU A 433 -2.89 1.20 4.99
N PHE A 434 -4.04 1.66 5.49
CA PHE A 434 -4.44 3.08 5.39
C PHE A 434 -3.33 4.09 5.77
N PRO A 435 -2.54 3.88 6.84
CA PRO A 435 -1.43 4.76 7.16
C PRO A 435 -0.38 4.88 6.05
N ALA A 436 -0.10 3.80 5.31
CA ALA A 436 0.82 3.81 4.16
C ALA A 436 0.26 4.63 2.99
N PHE A 437 -1.05 4.71 2.84
CA PHE A 437 -1.75 5.58 1.88
C PHE A 437 -1.95 7.02 2.39
N GLY A 438 -1.42 7.35 3.57
CA GLY A 438 -1.65 8.66 4.21
C GLY A 438 -3.11 8.89 4.62
N LEU A 439 -3.90 7.83 4.74
CA LEU A 439 -5.27 7.84 5.22
C LEU A 439 -5.30 7.62 6.75
N PRO A 440 -6.08 8.39 7.51
CA PRO A 440 -6.22 8.15 8.95
C PRO A 440 -7.02 6.87 9.22
N LEU A 441 -6.87 6.26 10.40
CA LEU A 441 -7.72 5.11 10.78
C LEU A 441 -9.11 5.53 11.29
N ARG A 442 -9.33 6.82 11.55
CA ARG A 442 -10.58 7.39 12.08
C ARG A 442 -10.79 8.82 11.56
N LEU A 443 -12.06 9.21 11.36
CA LEU A 443 -12.47 10.60 11.04
C LEU A 443 -13.28 11.23 12.18
#